data_AF-A0A485BLN8-F1
#
_entry.id   AF-A0A485BLN8-F1
#
_cell.length_a   1.000
_cell.length_b   1.000
_cell.length_c   1.000
_cell.angle_alpha   90.00
_cell.angle_beta   90.00
_cell.angle_gamma   90.00
#
_symmetry.space_group_name_H-M   'P 1'
#
loop_
_entity.id
_entity.type
_entity.pdbx_description
1 polymer ?
#
loop_
_entity_poly.entity_id
_entity_poly.type
_entity_poly.pdbx_seq_one_letter_code
_entity_poly.pdbx_strand_id
1 'polypeptide(L)'
;MGQYARRSTHLNTCKRTNGKRDSRHCIAHATACAAEDFPRFKALGVSVMLNTFWASRDKTWLMIADWIGHDRAERYLYPVESFFNAGAIVTNASDYPVTAWPNPLIGIETAVTRQPADNYHPWVFDYSNPVHQQVPWPEERTSVERMLEACTVNQAWANFMESYTGSIVPGKKADFIILNNNPLSVAAEDIGVITVHQTWFEGECVYRASSQPDIPATHDLTSC
;
A
#
# COMPACT_ATOMS: atom_id res chain seq x y z
N MET A 1 36.57 -1.72 14.65
CA MET A 1 36.50 -0.26 14.91
C MET A 1 36.07 0.44 13.64
N GLY A 2 34.97 1.21 13.69
CA GLY A 2 34.67 2.24 12.68
C GLY A 2 33.43 2.00 11.80
N GLN A 3 32.40 2.84 12.03
CA GLN A 3 31.35 3.29 11.08
C GLN A 3 29.94 2.66 10.98
N TYR A 4 29.54 1.66 11.78
CA TYR A 4 28.13 1.19 11.73
C TYR A 4 27.17 1.83 12.75
N ALA A 5 27.65 2.67 13.66
CA ALA A 5 26.85 3.27 14.75
C ALA A 5 26.21 4.63 14.42
N ARG A 6 25.89 4.92 13.15
CA ARG A 6 25.18 6.17 12.76
C ARG A 6 23.99 5.86 11.85
N ARG A 7 23.01 5.11 12.34
CA ARG A 7 21.72 4.97 11.65
C ARG A 7 20.62 5.32 12.65
N SER A 8 19.65 6.15 12.23
CA SER A 8 18.57 6.83 12.98
C SER A 8 18.95 7.77 14.15
N THR A 9 19.97 8.62 13.97
CA THR A 9 20.23 9.72 14.92
C THR A 9 19.15 10.81 14.86
N HIS A 10 18.51 11.03 13.72
CA HIS A 10 17.64 12.20 13.54
C HIS A 10 16.33 12.12 14.35
N LEU A 11 15.56 11.03 14.24
CA LEU A 11 14.33 10.86 15.02
C LEU A 11 14.57 10.83 16.54
N ASN A 12 15.65 10.16 16.97
CA ASN A 12 16.06 10.15 18.37
C ASN A 12 16.50 11.54 18.85
N THR A 13 17.13 12.33 17.98
CA THR A 13 17.45 13.73 18.26
C THR A 13 16.19 14.56 18.37
N CYS A 14 15.25 14.46 17.41
CA CYS A 14 13.97 15.17 17.47
C CYS A 14 13.20 14.85 18.77
N LYS A 15 13.14 13.58 19.17
CA LYS A 15 12.50 13.17 20.44
C LYS A 15 13.18 13.79 21.67
N ARG A 16 14.52 13.90 21.66
CA ARG A 16 15.28 14.55 22.73
C ARG A 16 15.09 16.06 22.77
N THR A 17 15.06 16.72 21.62
CA THR A 17 15.00 18.19 21.53
C THR A 17 13.58 18.72 21.73
N ASN A 18 12.58 18.04 21.15
CA ASN A 18 11.19 18.51 21.11
C ASN A 18 10.29 17.83 22.16
N GLY A 19 10.81 16.83 22.88
CA GLY A 19 10.04 15.98 23.79
C GLY A 19 9.27 14.87 23.08
N LYS A 20 8.82 13.88 23.86
CA LYS A 20 7.98 12.78 23.37
C LYS A 20 6.54 13.28 23.20
N ARG A 21 6.00 13.14 22.00
CA ARG A 21 4.58 13.37 21.68
C ARG A 21 4.11 12.37 20.63
N ASP A 22 2.81 12.18 20.50
CA ASP A 22 2.24 11.37 19.42
C ASP A 22 2.47 12.07 18.07
N SER A 23 3.62 11.80 17.45
CA SER A 23 4.07 12.49 16.24
C SER A 23 3.79 11.70 14.97
N ARG A 24 3.42 10.42 15.10
CA ARG A 24 3.16 9.44 14.03
C ARG A 24 4.08 9.64 12.81
N HIS A 25 5.38 9.73 13.10
CA HIS A 25 6.38 9.98 12.06
C HIS A 25 6.27 8.91 10.98
N CYS A 26 6.38 9.35 9.73
CA CYS A 26 6.25 8.49 8.57
C CYS A 26 7.53 8.59 7.72
N ILE A 27 8.02 7.45 7.24
CA ILE A 27 9.02 7.39 6.18
C ILE A 27 8.30 7.00 4.89
N ALA A 28 8.30 7.90 3.92
CA ALA A 28 7.68 7.67 2.62
C ALA A 28 8.57 6.82 1.70
N HIS A 29 7.91 6.02 0.87
CA HIS A 29 8.43 5.10 -0.15
C HIS A 29 9.21 3.92 0.40
N ALA A 30 10.20 4.19 1.25
CA ALA A 30 11.15 3.22 1.79
C ALA A 30 11.62 2.20 0.73
N THR A 31 11.85 2.70 -0.49
CA THR A 31 12.09 1.92 -1.71
C THR A 31 13.22 0.91 -1.55
N ALA A 32 14.26 1.27 -0.79
CA ALA A 32 15.30 0.36 -0.38
C ALA A 32 15.50 0.41 1.14
N CYS A 33 15.59 -0.76 1.77
CA CYS A 33 15.85 -0.85 3.21
C CYS A 33 16.74 -2.07 3.50
N ALA A 34 17.73 -1.88 4.39
CA ALA A 34 18.55 -2.99 4.85
C ALA A 34 17.77 -3.83 5.88
N ALA A 35 17.99 -5.14 5.88
CA ALA A 35 17.22 -6.06 6.73
C ALA A 35 17.34 -5.74 8.23
N GLU A 36 18.49 -5.25 8.67
CA GLU A 36 18.73 -4.88 10.07
C GLU A 36 17.91 -3.64 10.50
N ASP A 37 17.40 -2.86 9.55
CA ASP A 37 16.65 -1.64 9.81
C ASP A 37 15.13 -1.88 9.95
N PHE A 38 14.58 -3.02 9.53
CA PHE A 38 13.13 -3.31 9.64
C PHE A 38 12.59 -3.26 11.08
N PRO A 39 13.21 -3.92 12.09
CA PRO A 39 12.69 -3.92 13.47
C PRO A 39 12.63 -2.52 14.10
N ARG A 40 13.35 -1.56 13.53
CA ARG A 40 13.45 -0.20 14.06
C ARG A 40 12.18 0.60 13.85
N PHE A 41 11.41 0.31 12.79
CA PHE A 41 10.15 1.00 12.53
C PHE A 41 9.18 0.81 13.69
N LYS A 42 9.01 -0.45 14.13
CA LYS A 42 8.24 -0.80 15.32
C LYS A 42 8.82 -0.15 16.58
N ALA A 43 10.12 -0.29 16.81
CA ALA A 43 10.78 0.24 18.01
C ALA A 43 10.66 1.77 18.13
N LEU A 44 10.64 2.49 17.01
CA LEU A 44 10.53 3.94 16.97
C LEU A 44 9.07 4.43 16.95
N GLY A 45 8.10 3.57 16.65
CA GLY A 45 6.70 3.94 16.41
C GLY A 45 6.55 4.77 15.13
N VAL A 46 7.33 4.44 14.11
CA VAL A 46 7.35 5.13 12.81
C VAL A 46 6.57 4.28 11.82
N SER A 47 5.63 4.89 11.09
CA SER A 47 4.98 4.23 9.97
C SER A 47 5.87 4.24 8.74
N VAL A 48 5.70 3.22 7.91
CA VAL A 48 6.32 3.14 6.59
C VAL A 48 5.22 3.29 5.55
N MET A 49 5.24 4.39 4.79
CA MET A 49 4.28 4.62 3.73
C MET A 49 4.87 4.14 2.42
N LEU A 50 4.53 2.90 2.07
CA LEU A 50 4.95 2.27 0.84
C LEU A 50 4.19 2.86 -0.36
N ASN A 51 4.72 2.57 -1.53
CA ASN A 51 4.08 2.83 -2.80
C ASN A 51 4.13 1.55 -3.63
N THR A 52 3.19 0.64 -3.37
CA THR A 52 3.21 -0.70 -3.95
C THR A 52 2.92 -0.73 -5.45
N PHE A 53 2.46 0.37 -6.04
CA PHE A 53 2.36 0.52 -7.49
C PHE A 53 3.72 0.34 -8.18
N TRP A 54 4.82 0.65 -7.49
CA TRP A 54 6.18 0.55 -8.02
C TRP A 54 6.85 -0.79 -7.68
N ALA A 55 6.17 -1.66 -6.94
CA ALA A 55 6.70 -2.93 -6.42
C ALA A 55 6.71 -4.05 -7.48
N SER A 56 7.08 -3.72 -8.71
CA SER A 56 7.19 -4.63 -9.85
C SER A 56 8.45 -4.34 -10.68
N ARG A 57 8.80 -5.23 -11.61
CA ARG A 57 9.98 -5.04 -12.48
C ARG A 57 9.64 -4.16 -13.67
N ASP A 58 9.44 -2.86 -13.42
CA ASP A 58 9.17 -1.86 -14.47
C ASP A 58 10.48 -1.18 -14.97
N LYS A 59 10.33 -0.19 -15.84
CA LYS A 59 11.47 0.63 -16.32
C LYS A 59 12.18 1.36 -15.18
N THR A 60 11.44 1.80 -14.16
CA THR A 60 12.00 2.50 -13.00
C THR A 60 12.85 1.56 -12.16
N TRP A 61 12.38 0.34 -11.93
CA TRP A 61 13.13 -0.72 -11.27
C TRP A 61 14.45 -1.00 -11.99
N LEU A 62 14.42 -1.16 -13.32
CA LEU A 62 15.63 -1.41 -14.13
C LEU A 62 16.62 -0.24 -14.05
N MET A 63 16.15 1.00 -14.13
CA MET A 63 16.99 2.18 -13.96
C MET A 63 17.64 2.24 -12.58
N ILE A 64 16.89 1.95 -11.51
CA ILE A 64 17.44 1.89 -10.15
C ILE A 64 18.48 0.78 -10.06
N ALA A 65 18.20 -0.39 -10.65
CA ALA A 65 19.11 -1.53 -10.68
C ALA A 65 20.43 -1.20 -11.40
N ASP A 66 20.42 -0.38 -12.45
CA ASP A 66 21.64 0.08 -13.11
C ASP A 66 22.46 1.03 -12.23
N TRP A 67 21.82 1.78 -11.33
CA TRP A 67 22.52 2.68 -10.39
C TRP A 67 23.07 1.98 -9.16
N ILE A 68 22.29 1.06 -8.59
CA ILE A 68 22.68 0.35 -7.36
C ILE A 68 23.27 -1.04 -7.64
N GLY A 69 23.29 -1.51 -8.86
CA GLY A 69 23.68 -2.88 -9.21
C GLY A 69 22.53 -3.86 -9.00
N HIS A 70 22.35 -4.74 -9.99
CA HIS A 70 21.24 -5.70 -10.06
C HIS A 70 21.15 -6.60 -8.82
N ASP A 71 22.26 -7.10 -8.30
CA ASP A 71 22.25 -7.93 -7.07
C ASP A 71 21.65 -7.22 -5.84
N ARG A 72 21.84 -5.89 -5.72
CA ARG A 72 21.21 -5.12 -4.64
C ARG A 72 19.75 -4.85 -4.96
N ALA A 73 19.41 -4.58 -6.22
CA ALA A 73 18.03 -4.38 -6.63
C ALA A 73 17.13 -5.59 -6.30
N GLU A 74 17.63 -6.79 -6.58
CA GLU A 74 16.93 -8.06 -6.33
C GLU A 74 16.72 -8.38 -4.85
N ARG A 75 17.45 -7.72 -3.93
CA ARG A 75 17.49 -8.08 -2.51
C ARG A 75 17.06 -6.99 -1.56
N TYR A 76 16.86 -5.76 -2.05
CA TYR A 76 16.57 -4.62 -1.20
C TYR A 76 15.45 -3.73 -1.71
N LEU A 77 14.98 -3.89 -2.96
CA LEU A 77 13.92 -3.04 -3.50
C LEU A 77 12.52 -3.50 -3.15
N TYR A 78 11.74 -2.56 -2.62
CA TYR A 78 10.34 -2.69 -2.25
C TYR A 78 10.06 -3.85 -1.27
N PRO A 79 10.65 -3.86 -0.05
CA PRO A 79 10.49 -4.94 0.92
C PRO A 79 9.16 -4.87 1.69
N VAL A 80 8.04 -5.12 1.02
CA VAL A 80 6.68 -4.95 1.56
C VAL A 80 6.41 -5.90 2.75
N GLU A 81 6.60 -7.20 2.54
CA GLU A 81 6.28 -8.25 3.51
C GLU A 81 7.23 -8.23 4.70
N SER A 82 8.50 -7.91 4.47
CA SER A 82 9.48 -7.72 5.53
C SER A 82 9.09 -6.62 6.53
N PHE A 83 8.49 -5.52 6.07
CA PHE A 83 7.98 -4.48 6.99
C PHE A 83 6.82 -4.98 7.83
N PHE A 84 5.86 -5.70 7.23
CA PHE A 84 4.76 -6.32 7.97
C PHE A 84 5.27 -7.32 9.01
N ASN A 85 6.21 -8.20 8.64
CA ASN A 85 6.76 -9.22 9.53
C ASN A 85 7.60 -8.64 10.67
N ALA A 86 8.24 -7.48 10.46
CA ALA A 86 8.90 -6.73 11.52
C ALA A 86 7.92 -6.02 12.48
N GLY A 87 6.61 -6.06 12.18
CA GLY A 87 5.57 -5.39 12.95
C GLY A 87 5.60 -3.87 12.83
N ALA A 88 6.09 -3.35 11.69
CA ALA A 88 5.97 -1.95 11.36
C ALA A 88 4.50 -1.58 11.11
N ILE A 89 4.16 -0.30 11.29
CA ILE A 89 2.87 0.22 10.85
C ILE A 89 3.01 0.54 9.36
N VAL A 90 2.56 -0.38 8.51
CA VAL A 90 2.64 -0.22 7.06
C VAL A 90 1.43 0.56 6.57
N THR A 91 1.68 1.65 5.83
CA THR A 91 0.66 2.35 5.06
C THR A 91 1.00 2.30 3.58
N ASN A 92 0.03 2.56 2.71
CA ASN A 92 0.26 2.59 1.26
C ASN A 92 -0.31 3.87 0.63
N ALA A 93 0.44 4.46 -0.30
CA ALA A 93 0.04 5.65 -1.04
C ALA A 93 0.41 5.52 -2.52
N SER A 94 -0.23 6.31 -3.37
CA SER A 94 0.05 6.31 -4.81
C SER A 94 1.17 7.24 -5.22
N ASP A 95 1.45 8.30 -4.45
CA ASP A 95 2.31 9.42 -4.89
C ASP A 95 1.84 10.02 -6.24
N TYR A 96 0.52 10.09 -6.45
CA TYR A 96 -0.06 10.76 -7.62
C TYR A 96 0.35 12.24 -7.66
N PRO A 97 0.77 12.79 -8.81
CA PRO A 97 0.71 12.21 -10.16
C PRO A 97 2.00 11.56 -10.67
N VAL A 98 2.95 11.17 -9.81
CA VAL A 98 4.13 10.38 -10.22
C VAL A 98 3.71 9.00 -10.70
N THR A 99 2.85 8.35 -9.91
CA THR A 99 2.02 7.25 -10.41
C THR A 99 0.86 7.83 -11.22
N ALA A 100 0.43 7.13 -12.27
CA ALA A 100 -0.80 7.48 -12.99
C ALA A 100 -2.03 7.32 -12.09
N TRP A 101 -3.21 7.09 -12.71
CA TRP A 101 -4.50 7.04 -12.05
C TRP A 101 -4.46 6.26 -10.72
N PRO A 102 -4.68 6.86 -9.55
CA PRO A 102 -4.33 6.25 -8.26
C PRO A 102 -5.39 5.26 -7.77
N ASN A 103 -5.60 4.15 -8.49
CA ASN A 103 -6.54 3.09 -8.11
C ASN A 103 -5.91 2.15 -7.06
N PRO A 104 -6.36 2.16 -5.78
CA PRO A 104 -5.74 1.35 -4.72
C PRO A 104 -5.76 -0.15 -5.00
N LEU A 105 -6.75 -0.66 -5.75
CA LEU A 105 -6.86 -2.08 -6.09
C LEU A 105 -5.66 -2.57 -6.89
N ILE A 106 -5.09 -1.70 -7.72
CA ILE A 106 -3.90 -2.04 -8.51
C ILE A 106 -2.64 -2.06 -7.64
N GLY A 107 -2.52 -1.12 -6.70
CA GLY A 107 -1.46 -1.17 -5.71
C GLY A 107 -1.55 -2.43 -4.83
N ILE A 108 -2.76 -2.88 -4.51
CA ILE A 108 -3.00 -4.13 -3.78
C ILE A 108 -2.56 -5.32 -4.64
N GLU A 109 -3.03 -5.42 -5.88
CA GLU A 109 -2.62 -6.48 -6.83
C GLU A 109 -1.10 -6.56 -6.95
N THR A 110 -0.42 -5.45 -7.25
CA THR A 110 1.04 -5.44 -7.42
C THR A 110 1.78 -5.83 -6.13
N ALA A 111 1.24 -5.54 -4.95
CA ALA A 111 1.85 -6.00 -3.70
C ALA A 111 1.74 -7.52 -3.50
N VAL A 112 0.65 -8.13 -3.98
CA VAL A 112 0.36 -9.56 -3.84
C VAL A 112 1.05 -10.37 -4.95
N THR A 113 1.05 -9.88 -6.19
CA THR A 113 1.60 -10.59 -7.36
C THR A 113 3.07 -10.25 -7.58
N ARG A 114 3.51 -9.07 -7.16
CA ARG A 114 4.82 -8.46 -7.51
C ARG A 114 4.99 -8.24 -9.01
N GLN A 115 3.88 -8.12 -9.72
CA GLN A 115 3.80 -7.87 -11.16
C GLN A 115 2.97 -6.61 -11.42
N PRO A 116 3.21 -5.90 -12.53
CA PRO A 116 2.37 -4.78 -12.90
C PRO A 116 0.97 -5.32 -13.23
N ALA A 117 -0.07 -4.72 -12.63
CA ALA A 117 -1.44 -5.06 -13.01
C ALA A 117 -1.69 -4.71 -14.49
N ASP A 118 -2.53 -5.49 -15.14
CA ASP A 118 -2.87 -5.29 -16.54
C ASP A 118 -3.39 -3.85 -16.79
N ASN A 119 -2.95 -3.24 -17.89
CA ASN A 119 -3.37 -1.90 -18.35
C ASN A 119 -3.10 -0.72 -17.40
N TYR A 120 -2.25 -0.86 -16.38
CA TYR A 120 -2.12 0.20 -15.38
C TYR A 120 -0.95 1.15 -15.53
N HIS A 121 0.25 0.62 -15.71
CA HIS A 121 1.45 1.41 -15.45
C HIS A 121 1.82 2.27 -16.67
N PRO A 122 1.81 3.62 -16.56
CA PRO A 122 2.06 4.52 -17.69
C PRO A 122 3.50 4.42 -18.23
N TRP A 123 4.41 3.87 -17.41
CA TRP A 123 5.83 3.71 -17.74
C TRP A 123 6.18 2.28 -18.18
N VAL A 124 5.24 1.33 -18.14
CA VAL A 124 5.37 0.05 -18.84
C VAL A 124 4.84 0.27 -20.24
N PHE A 125 5.75 0.61 -21.15
CA PHE A 125 5.41 0.90 -22.55
C PHE A 125 5.21 -0.37 -23.38
N ASP A 126 5.67 -1.51 -22.88
CA ASP A 126 5.61 -2.78 -23.59
C ASP A 126 5.40 -3.95 -22.61
N TYR A 127 4.15 -4.29 -22.33
CA TYR A 127 3.79 -5.46 -21.51
C TYR A 127 4.20 -6.80 -22.15
N SER A 128 4.54 -6.81 -23.44
CA SER A 128 5.02 -8.01 -24.14
C SER A 128 6.49 -8.32 -23.85
N ASN A 129 7.26 -7.35 -23.33
CA ASN A 129 8.64 -7.59 -22.96
C ASN A 129 8.69 -8.54 -21.73
N PRO A 130 9.31 -9.72 -21.85
CA PRO A 130 9.36 -10.70 -20.78
C PRO A 130 10.00 -10.19 -19.48
N VAL A 131 10.82 -9.13 -19.53
CA VAL A 131 11.42 -8.54 -18.33
C VAL A 131 10.35 -8.04 -17.36
N HIS A 132 9.24 -7.47 -17.85
CA HIS A 132 8.19 -6.92 -17.00
C HIS A 132 7.30 -7.99 -16.35
N GLN A 133 7.40 -9.23 -16.82
CA GLN A 133 6.70 -10.39 -16.27
C GLN A 133 7.52 -11.11 -15.19
N GLN A 134 8.82 -10.77 -15.05
CA GLN A 134 9.68 -11.34 -14.02
C GLN A 134 9.35 -10.77 -12.65
N VAL A 135 9.09 -11.64 -11.68
CA VAL A 135 8.76 -11.28 -10.31
C VAL A 135 10.04 -10.88 -9.56
N PRO A 136 10.25 -9.61 -9.18
CA PRO A 136 11.38 -9.22 -8.35
C PRO A 136 11.10 -9.56 -6.90
N TRP A 137 12.03 -10.30 -6.28
CA TRP A 137 11.99 -10.67 -4.85
C TRP A 137 10.64 -11.26 -4.39
N PRO A 138 10.27 -12.48 -4.83
CA PRO A 138 8.95 -13.08 -4.58
C PRO A 138 8.58 -13.23 -3.11
N GLU A 139 9.55 -13.33 -2.21
CA GLU A 139 9.36 -13.39 -0.76
C GLU A 139 8.77 -12.09 -0.18
N GLU A 140 8.82 -10.99 -0.94
CA GLU A 140 8.22 -9.70 -0.56
C GLU A 140 6.77 -9.53 -1.05
N ARG A 141 6.15 -10.61 -1.54
CA ARG A 141 4.68 -10.68 -1.72
C ARG A 141 3.99 -10.64 -0.37
N THR A 142 2.87 -9.93 -0.28
CA THR A 142 2.06 -9.88 0.94
C THR A 142 0.62 -10.32 0.68
N SER A 143 -0.25 -10.26 1.70
CA SER A 143 -1.65 -10.64 1.59
C SER A 143 -2.57 -9.46 1.26
N VAL A 144 -3.72 -9.76 0.66
CA VAL A 144 -4.74 -8.74 0.35
C VAL A 144 -5.23 -8.06 1.63
N GLU A 145 -5.43 -8.81 2.70
CA GLU A 145 -5.88 -8.30 4.01
C GLU A 145 -4.90 -7.26 4.56
N ARG A 146 -3.60 -7.57 4.54
CA ARG A 146 -2.54 -6.65 5.00
C ARG A 146 -2.53 -5.36 4.19
N MET A 147 -2.77 -5.46 2.88
CA MET A 147 -2.83 -4.29 2.02
C MET A 147 -4.13 -3.49 2.17
N LEU A 148 -5.26 -4.15 2.43
CA LEU A 148 -6.50 -3.46 2.80
C LEU A 148 -6.30 -2.67 4.10
N GLU A 149 -5.65 -3.26 5.11
CA GLU A 149 -5.30 -2.55 6.34
C GLU A 149 -4.37 -1.36 6.08
N ALA A 150 -3.34 -1.56 5.24
CA ALA A 150 -2.38 -0.52 4.86
C ALA A 150 -3.02 0.64 4.09
N CYS A 151 -4.07 0.39 3.31
CA CYS A 151 -4.81 1.40 2.57
C CYS A 151 -5.94 2.07 3.39
N THR A 152 -6.38 1.46 4.51
CA THR A 152 -7.54 1.91 5.29
C THR A 152 -7.18 2.30 6.72
N VAL A 153 -7.26 1.37 7.68
CA VAL A 153 -7.08 1.62 9.11
C VAL A 153 -5.71 2.22 9.43
N ASN A 154 -4.64 1.78 8.77
CA ASN A 154 -3.30 2.28 9.03
C ASN A 154 -3.10 3.70 8.47
N GLN A 155 -3.75 4.04 7.36
CA GLN A 155 -3.72 5.42 6.84
C GLN A 155 -4.56 6.36 7.71
N ALA A 156 -5.72 5.91 8.19
CA ALA A 156 -6.49 6.70 9.14
C ALA A 156 -5.69 6.95 10.42
N TRP A 157 -5.00 5.93 10.94
CA TRP A 157 -4.08 6.10 12.07
C TRP A 157 -2.92 7.05 11.73
N ALA A 158 -2.24 6.91 10.58
CA ALA A 158 -1.13 7.81 10.24
C ALA A 158 -1.55 9.30 10.19
N ASN A 159 -2.82 9.58 9.89
CA ASN A 159 -3.38 10.92 9.77
C ASN A 159 -4.20 11.41 10.98
N PHE A 160 -4.20 10.69 12.12
CA PHE A 160 -5.01 11.03 13.30
C PHE A 160 -6.53 11.04 13.05
N MET A 161 -6.99 10.19 12.13
CA MET A 161 -8.38 10.09 11.69
C MET A 161 -9.05 8.76 12.11
N GLU A 162 -8.33 7.89 12.81
CA GLU A 162 -8.80 6.55 13.19
C GLU A 162 -10.04 6.56 14.09
N SER A 163 -10.34 7.68 14.75
CA SER A 163 -11.54 7.81 15.58
C SER A 163 -12.82 8.03 14.77
N TYR A 164 -12.73 8.40 13.49
CA TYR A 164 -13.91 8.73 12.68
C TYR A 164 -13.90 8.20 11.24
N THR A 165 -12.80 7.64 10.71
CA THR A 165 -12.80 6.95 9.40
C THR A 165 -11.83 5.75 9.38
N GLY A 166 -11.67 5.11 8.22
CA GLY A 166 -10.74 4.02 7.96
C GLY A 166 -11.24 2.62 8.31
N SER A 167 -12.43 2.47 8.90
CA SER A 167 -13.07 1.17 9.13
C SER A 167 -14.59 1.31 9.20
N ILE A 168 -15.32 0.24 8.89
CA ILE A 168 -16.78 0.18 8.99
C ILE A 168 -17.17 -0.31 10.38
N VAL A 169 -17.36 0.61 11.32
CA VAL A 169 -17.82 0.33 12.69
C VAL A 169 -18.77 1.45 13.17
N PRO A 170 -19.74 1.17 14.07
CA PRO A 170 -20.61 2.20 14.61
C PRO A 170 -19.85 3.38 15.22
N GLY A 171 -20.31 4.60 14.94
CA GLY A 171 -19.71 5.84 15.42
C GLY A 171 -18.70 6.50 14.46
N LYS A 172 -18.29 5.83 13.39
CA LYS A 172 -17.47 6.41 12.31
C LYS A 172 -18.31 6.94 11.16
N LYS A 173 -17.70 7.77 10.30
CA LYS A 173 -18.29 8.21 9.04
C LYS A 173 -18.62 7.00 8.16
N ALA A 174 -19.76 7.06 7.48
CA ALA A 174 -20.18 6.07 6.51
C ALA A 174 -19.44 6.28 5.16
N ASP A 175 -18.12 6.17 5.20
CA ASP A 175 -17.23 6.24 4.05
C ASP A 175 -16.90 4.81 3.59
N PHE A 176 -17.49 4.35 2.48
CA PHE A 176 -17.25 3.02 1.96
C PHE A 176 -17.48 2.94 0.45
N ILE A 177 -16.95 1.88 -0.15
CA ILE A 177 -17.17 1.56 -1.55
C ILE A 177 -17.87 0.21 -1.66
N ILE A 178 -18.68 0.06 -2.70
CA ILE A 178 -19.25 -1.23 -3.12
C ILE A 178 -18.47 -1.67 -4.34
N LEU A 179 -17.85 -2.84 -4.26
CA LEU A 179 -17.08 -3.45 -5.34
C LEU A 179 -17.93 -4.48 -6.09
N ASN A 180 -17.66 -4.68 -7.38
CA ASN A 180 -18.33 -5.72 -8.19
C ASN A 180 -17.90 -7.14 -7.80
N ASN A 181 -16.70 -7.28 -7.24
CA ASN A 181 -16.13 -8.54 -6.79
C ASN A 181 -15.41 -8.34 -5.46
N ASN A 182 -15.32 -9.42 -4.67
CA ASN A 182 -14.59 -9.41 -3.41
C ASN A 182 -13.09 -9.63 -3.67
N PRO A 183 -12.21 -8.66 -3.34
CA PRO A 183 -10.77 -8.77 -3.56
C PRO A 183 -10.10 -9.90 -2.75
N LEU A 184 -10.76 -10.41 -1.70
CA LEU A 184 -10.28 -11.53 -0.90
C LEU A 184 -10.56 -12.91 -1.51
N SER A 185 -11.35 -12.99 -2.59
CA SER A 185 -11.79 -14.26 -3.17
C SER A 185 -11.47 -14.46 -4.64
N VAL A 186 -11.14 -13.39 -5.37
CA VAL A 186 -10.71 -13.49 -6.77
C VAL A 186 -9.26 -13.95 -6.87
N ALA A 187 -8.81 -14.33 -8.07
CA ALA A 187 -7.38 -14.52 -8.32
C ALA A 187 -6.64 -13.19 -8.07
N ALA A 188 -5.38 -13.26 -7.64
CA ALA A 188 -4.64 -12.06 -7.27
C ALA A 188 -4.47 -11.10 -8.47
N GLU A 189 -4.32 -11.68 -9.66
CA GLU A 189 -4.20 -11.01 -10.96
C GLU A 189 -5.50 -10.34 -11.43
N ASP A 190 -6.64 -10.67 -10.81
CA ASP A 190 -7.94 -10.08 -11.15
C ASP A 190 -8.32 -8.91 -10.22
N ILE A 191 -7.50 -8.57 -9.23
CA ILE A 191 -7.85 -7.56 -8.22
C ILE A 191 -7.91 -6.15 -8.82
N GLY A 192 -6.95 -5.78 -9.68
CA GLY A 192 -6.82 -4.44 -10.24
C GLY A 192 -7.92 -4.08 -11.24
N VAL A 193 -8.59 -5.09 -11.81
CA VAL A 193 -9.73 -4.92 -12.73
C VAL A 193 -11.09 -4.89 -12.01
N ILE A 194 -11.11 -5.10 -10.68
CA ILE A 194 -12.31 -4.88 -9.87
C ILE A 194 -12.76 -3.43 -10.03
N THR A 195 -14.06 -3.26 -10.25
CA THR A 195 -14.68 -1.95 -10.44
C THR A 195 -15.45 -1.54 -9.21
N VAL A 196 -15.43 -0.24 -8.93
CA VAL A 196 -16.28 0.38 -7.91
C VAL A 196 -17.67 0.55 -8.50
N HIS A 197 -18.69 -0.07 -7.91
CA HIS A 197 -20.09 0.16 -8.26
C HIS A 197 -20.63 1.45 -7.65
N GLN A 198 -20.27 1.71 -6.39
CA GLN A 198 -20.73 2.89 -5.66
C GLN A 198 -19.66 3.38 -4.71
N THR A 199 -19.61 4.69 -4.52
CA THR A 199 -18.83 5.33 -3.46
C THR A 199 -19.78 6.10 -2.56
N TRP A 200 -19.70 5.83 -1.27
CA TRP A 200 -20.44 6.51 -0.22
C TRP A 200 -19.45 7.36 0.59
N PHE A 201 -19.81 8.61 0.82
CA PHE A 201 -19.02 9.57 1.58
C PHE A 201 -19.94 10.25 2.59
N GLU A 202 -19.62 10.10 3.88
CA GLU A 202 -20.43 10.59 5.00
C GLU A 202 -21.90 10.16 4.96
N GLY A 203 -22.19 8.99 4.38
CA GLY A 203 -23.55 8.45 4.25
C GLY A 203 -24.29 8.87 2.97
N GLU A 204 -23.66 9.67 2.10
CA GLU A 204 -24.22 10.06 0.81
C GLU A 204 -23.55 9.32 -0.35
N CYS A 205 -24.35 8.82 -1.29
CA CYS A 205 -23.85 8.14 -2.49
C CYS A 205 -23.33 9.18 -3.50
N VAL A 206 -22.01 9.40 -3.52
CA VAL A 206 -21.35 10.41 -4.38
C VAL A 206 -20.94 9.89 -5.75
N TYR A 207 -20.93 8.57 -5.94
CA TYR A 207 -20.63 7.92 -7.22
C TYR A 207 -21.48 6.66 -7.40
N ARG A 208 -21.96 6.44 -8.64
CA ARG A 208 -22.63 5.22 -9.06
C ARG A 208 -22.24 4.90 -10.50
N ALA A 209 -21.74 3.68 -10.74
CA ALA A 209 -21.43 3.20 -12.08
C ALA A 209 -22.70 3.08 -12.93
N SER A 210 -22.60 3.40 -14.23
CA SER A 210 -23.74 3.44 -15.16
C SER A 210 -24.27 2.06 -15.58
N SER A 211 -23.47 1.00 -15.44
CA SER A 211 -23.86 -0.39 -15.73
C SER A 211 -23.84 -1.21 -14.44
N GLN A 212 -25.01 -1.44 -13.84
CA GLN A 212 -25.15 -2.36 -12.70
C GLN A 212 -25.46 -3.78 -13.20
N PRO A 213 -24.76 -4.82 -12.73
CA PRO A 213 -25.36 -6.13 -12.54
C PRO A 213 -26.42 -6.02 -11.43
N ASP A 214 -27.55 -6.71 -11.57
CA ASP A 214 -28.60 -6.74 -10.55
C ASP A 214 -28.02 -7.22 -9.20
N ILE A 215 -27.92 -6.31 -8.23
CA ILE A 215 -27.71 -6.67 -6.83
C ILE A 215 -29.09 -7.07 -6.31
N PRO A 216 -29.33 -8.32 -5.89
CA PRO A 216 -30.60 -8.70 -5.28
C PRO A 216 -30.90 -7.74 -4.13
N ALA A 217 -32.09 -7.15 -4.12
CA ALA A 217 -32.52 -6.27 -3.04
C ALA A 217 -32.31 -6.98 -1.70
N THR A 218 -31.47 -6.41 -0.85
CA THR A 218 -31.27 -6.91 0.52
C THR A 218 -32.61 -6.88 1.24
N HIS A 219 -32.95 -7.97 1.94
CA HIS A 219 -34.09 -8.02 2.85
C HIS A 219 -34.09 -6.80 3.77
N ASP A 220 -35.28 -6.21 3.87
CA ASP A 220 -35.63 -5.08 4.72
C ASP A 220 -35.04 -5.20 6.13
N LEU A 221 -34.03 -4.38 6.43
CA LEU A 221 -33.39 -4.30 7.76
C LEU A 221 -34.13 -3.34 8.72
N THR A 222 -35.39 -2.98 8.45
CA THR A 222 -36.18 -2.13 9.36
C THR A 222 -36.79 -2.89 10.57
N SER A 223 -36.28 -4.07 10.91
CA SER A 223 -36.68 -4.78 12.14
C SER A 223 -35.50 -5.04 13.08
N CYS A 224 -35.10 -4.02 13.84
CA CYS A 224 -34.54 -4.10 15.18
C CYS A 224 -34.78 -2.78 15.92
#